data_AF-A0AAC9HLS2-F1
#
_entry.id   AF-A0AAC9HLS2-F1
#
_cell.length_a   1.000
_cell.length_b   1.000
_cell.length_c   1.000
_cell.angle_alpha   90.00
_cell.angle_beta   90.00
_cell.angle_gamma   90.00
#
_symmetry.space_group_name_H-M   'P 1'
#
loop_
_entity.id
_entity.type
_entity.pdbx_description
1 polymer ?
#
loop_
_entity_poly.entity_id
_entity_poly.type
_entity_poly.pdbx_seq_one_letter_code
_entity_poly.pdbx_strand_id
1 'polypeptide(L)'
;MTIGFFDGPEPEPEPEPEPEGNRGHREGPPTPEPLPQWQDQGFSIAEARGWIAESFVIDEARRWQHAGVYTPTAAREWRTVGASPYTVQEWLRAGLTPREAVQWSELGYSAQEAADRHRAGETPRPRGLLYRLTHRRRPAGGADLDSEQASTLRELLRHGIPAETARGFLDAGWVGRAALPWARRGVEPGAARVFAALGFEAGEAARISAEGEDSIELLTTWWRAGIPIDEVAAWRVAGFSAAEAVELRAAGTDVEQAKVLRALTED
;
A
#
# COMPACT_ATOMS: atom_id res chain seq x y z
N MET A 1 55.39 70.15 5.26
CA MET A 1 54.22 69.66 6.00
C MET A 1 53.44 68.80 5.02
N THR A 2 53.67 67.49 5.06
CA THR A 2 53.09 66.50 4.13
C THR A 2 52.82 65.27 4.98
N ILE A 3 51.55 64.97 5.22
CA ILE A 3 51.10 63.81 6.00
C ILE A 3 50.97 62.64 5.03
N GLY A 4 51.76 61.58 5.26
CA GLY A 4 51.68 60.31 4.56
C GLY A 4 50.56 59.44 5.14
N PHE A 5 49.66 59.03 4.26
CA PHE A 5 48.55 58.11 4.49
C PHE A 5 49.13 56.68 4.48
N PHE A 6 49.05 55.95 5.60
CA PHE A 6 49.43 54.54 5.65
C PHE A 6 48.16 53.71 5.75
N ASP A 7 47.95 52.95 4.68
CA ASP A 7 46.84 52.05 4.39
C ASP A 7 46.88 50.86 5.37
N GLY A 8 45.83 50.70 6.18
CA GLY A 8 45.68 49.57 7.09
C GLY A 8 45.09 48.37 6.35
N PRO A 9 45.49 47.13 6.67
CA PRO A 9 45.00 45.95 5.96
C PRO A 9 43.49 45.76 6.17
N GLU A 10 42.80 45.57 5.04
CA GLU A 10 41.37 45.32 4.88
C GLU A 10 40.94 44.07 5.67
N PRO A 11 39.84 44.11 6.46
CA PRO A 11 39.38 42.94 7.21
C PRO A 11 38.81 41.87 6.26
N GLU A 12 39.25 40.61 6.44
CA GLU A 12 38.77 39.46 5.67
C GLU A 12 37.24 39.29 5.81
N PRO A 13 36.51 38.93 4.72
CA PRO A 13 35.07 38.74 4.78
C PRO A 13 34.70 37.50 5.59
N GLU A 14 33.82 37.68 6.58
CA GLU A 14 33.25 36.59 7.38
C GLU A 14 32.57 35.53 6.48
N PRO A 15 32.69 34.23 6.78
CA PRO A 15 32.07 33.18 5.98
C PRO A 15 30.55 33.27 6.08
N GLU A 16 29.88 33.45 4.93
CA GLU A 16 28.43 33.48 4.81
C GLU A 16 27.80 32.18 5.37
N PRO A 17 26.67 32.25 6.09
CA PRO A 17 26.00 31.06 6.59
C PRO A 17 25.46 30.23 5.42
N GLU A 18 25.86 28.96 5.35
CA GLU A 18 25.38 28.02 4.33
C GLU A 18 23.85 27.95 4.31
N PRO A 19 23.21 27.91 3.13
CA PRO A 19 21.76 27.78 3.04
C PRO A 19 21.34 26.43 3.62
N GLU A 20 20.50 26.47 4.66
CA GLU A 20 19.86 25.29 5.25
C GLU A 20 19.00 24.59 4.19
N GLY A 21 19.66 23.74 3.41
CA GLY A 21 19.03 22.83 2.48
C GLY A 21 18.19 21.84 3.27
N ASN A 22 16.89 22.12 3.34
CA ASN A 22 15.77 21.20 3.50
C ASN A 22 16.17 19.78 3.92
N ARG A 23 16.65 19.64 5.15
CA ARG A 23 16.68 18.36 5.84
C ARG A 23 15.24 18.10 6.20
N GLY A 24 14.50 17.47 5.28
CA GLY A 24 13.22 16.89 5.62
C GLY A 24 13.41 16.13 6.92
N HIS A 25 12.76 16.62 7.98
CA HIS A 25 12.65 15.91 9.23
C HIS A 25 12.17 14.51 8.88
N ARG A 26 13.08 13.52 8.89
CA ARG A 26 12.69 12.20 9.35
C ARG A 26 12.34 12.41 10.80
N GLU A 27 11.11 12.82 11.06
CA GLU A 27 10.52 12.64 12.38
C GLU A 27 10.68 11.16 12.66
N GLY A 28 11.58 10.84 13.60
CA GLY A 28 11.59 9.51 14.18
C GLY A 28 10.19 9.20 14.73
N PRO A 29 9.88 7.92 14.98
CA PRO A 29 8.61 7.58 15.62
C PRO A 29 8.41 8.49 16.85
N PRO A 30 7.20 9.07 17.03
CA PRO A 30 6.96 10.06 18.07
C PRO A 30 7.42 9.47 19.40
N THR A 31 8.34 10.15 20.06
CA THR A 31 8.92 9.66 21.31
C THR A 31 7.81 9.63 22.35
N PRO A 32 7.51 8.47 22.97
CA PRO A 32 6.44 8.38 23.95
C PRO A 32 6.71 9.32 25.12
N GLU A 33 5.65 9.99 25.59
CA GLU A 33 5.75 10.89 26.72
C GLU A 33 6.19 10.16 28.00
N PRO A 34 6.90 10.84 28.91
CA PRO A 34 7.33 10.23 30.16
C PRO A 34 6.12 9.80 31.03
N LEU A 35 6.26 8.69 31.74
CA LEU A 35 5.21 8.04 32.55
C LEU A 35 4.37 8.96 33.47
N PRO A 36 4.90 10.04 34.09
CA PRO A 36 4.08 10.96 34.87
C PRO A 36 2.95 11.60 34.06
N GLN A 37 3.22 11.98 32.80
CA GLN A 37 2.22 12.61 31.93
C GLN A 37 1.09 11.66 31.56
N TRP A 38 1.36 10.35 31.49
CA TRP A 38 0.33 9.33 31.28
C TRP A 38 -0.62 9.21 32.48
N GLN A 39 -0.08 9.30 33.70
CA GLN A 39 -0.87 9.25 34.93
C GLN A 39 -1.77 10.49 35.05
N ASP A 40 -1.25 11.66 34.72
CA ASP A 40 -2.02 12.92 34.68
C ASP A 40 -3.21 12.83 33.71
N GLN A 41 -3.11 11.97 32.70
CA GLN A 41 -4.12 11.75 31.67
C GLN A 41 -5.06 10.58 31.99
N GLY A 42 -4.94 10.00 33.19
CA GLY A 42 -5.83 8.98 33.73
C GLY A 42 -5.44 7.54 33.42
N PHE A 43 -4.28 7.28 32.81
CA PHE A 43 -3.79 5.93 32.59
C PHE A 43 -3.13 5.39 33.86
N SER A 44 -3.41 4.13 34.22
CA SER A 44 -2.60 3.45 35.22
C SER A 44 -1.17 3.24 34.72
N ILE A 45 -0.22 3.12 35.65
CA ILE A 45 1.19 2.87 35.30
C ILE A 45 1.35 1.60 34.44
N ALA A 46 0.57 0.56 34.73
CA ALA A 46 0.60 -0.69 33.98
C ALA A 46 0.10 -0.50 32.53
N GLU A 47 -1.00 0.23 32.34
CA GLU A 47 -1.53 0.55 31.01
C GLU A 47 -0.56 1.44 30.23
N ALA A 48 -0.06 2.51 30.86
CA ALA A 48 0.90 3.44 30.24
C ALA A 48 2.15 2.69 29.74
N ARG A 49 2.70 1.79 30.55
CA ARG A 49 3.84 0.95 30.13
C ARG A 49 3.52 0.07 28.93
N GLY A 50 2.29 -0.46 28.84
CA GLY A 50 1.85 -1.26 27.70
C GLY A 50 1.75 -0.43 26.42
N TRP A 51 1.15 0.75 26.47
CA TRP A 51 1.03 1.65 25.31
C TRP A 51 2.39 2.16 24.85
N ILE A 52 3.27 2.53 25.78
CA ILE A 52 4.65 2.96 25.49
C ILE A 52 5.45 1.83 24.86
N ALA A 53 5.30 0.59 25.34
CA ALA A 53 6.01 -0.58 24.78
C ALA A 53 5.65 -0.81 23.30
N GLU A 54 4.40 -0.53 22.93
CA GLU A 54 3.91 -0.61 21.54
C GLU A 54 4.11 0.70 20.75
N SER A 55 4.90 1.64 21.28
CA SER A 55 5.24 2.93 20.65
C SER A 55 4.00 3.79 20.30
N PHE A 56 3.03 3.83 21.21
CA PHE A 56 1.93 4.78 21.15
C PHE A 56 2.20 5.98 22.05
N VAL A 57 1.77 7.16 21.60
CA VAL A 57 1.70 8.38 22.41
C VAL A 57 0.35 8.50 23.12
N ILE A 58 0.27 9.33 24.16
CA ILE A 58 -0.92 9.50 25.01
C ILE A 58 -2.18 9.79 24.17
N ASP A 59 -2.10 10.77 23.26
CA ASP A 59 -3.25 11.18 22.44
C ASP A 59 -3.75 10.06 21.54
N GLU A 60 -2.83 9.23 21.05
CA GLU A 60 -3.18 8.11 20.20
C GLU A 60 -3.80 6.96 21.00
N ALA A 61 -3.23 6.61 22.15
CA ALA A 61 -3.80 5.64 23.07
C ALA A 61 -5.23 6.01 23.46
N ARG A 62 -5.49 7.29 23.75
CA ARG A 62 -6.84 7.79 24.05
C ARG A 62 -7.79 7.66 22.86
N ARG A 63 -7.32 7.95 21.63
CA ARG A 63 -8.13 7.75 20.42
C ARG A 63 -8.51 6.28 20.22
N TRP A 64 -7.57 5.35 20.45
CA TRP A 64 -7.85 3.91 20.39
C TRP A 64 -8.84 3.46 21.47
N GLN A 65 -8.69 3.93 22.70
CA GLN A 65 -9.66 3.66 23.78
C GLN A 65 -11.06 4.18 23.44
N HIS A 66 -11.15 5.40 22.88
CA HIS A 66 -12.44 5.97 22.46
C HIS A 66 -13.09 5.20 21.30
N ALA A 67 -12.28 4.59 20.44
CA ALA A 67 -12.74 3.70 19.38
C ALA A 67 -13.24 2.35 19.91
N GLY A 68 -12.99 2.02 21.18
CA GLY A 68 -13.36 0.75 21.82
C GLY A 68 -12.23 -0.26 21.94
N VAL A 69 -10.98 0.13 21.62
CA VAL A 69 -9.79 -0.71 21.73
C VAL A 69 -8.97 -0.30 22.96
N TYR A 70 -9.07 -1.09 24.03
CA TYR A 70 -8.45 -0.77 25.32
C TYR A 70 -7.08 -1.41 25.51
N THR A 71 -6.73 -2.41 24.71
CA THR A 71 -5.44 -3.10 24.81
C THR A 71 -4.44 -2.57 23.78
N PRO A 72 -3.20 -2.26 24.19
CA PRO A 72 -2.14 -1.81 23.28
C PRO A 72 -1.86 -2.79 22.15
N THR A 73 -1.93 -4.10 22.46
CA THR A 73 -1.70 -5.18 21.48
C THR A 73 -2.77 -5.20 20.40
N ALA A 74 -4.05 -5.07 20.75
CA ALA A 74 -5.12 -4.98 19.77
C ALA A 74 -5.02 -3.68 18.95
N ALA A 75 -4.66 -2.56 19.57
CA ALA A 75 -4.45 -1.31 18.85
C ALA A 75 -3.29 -1.44 17.85
N ARG A 76 -2.22 -2.13 18.22
CA ARG A 76 -1.13 -2.47 17.31
C ARG A 76 -1.63 -3.37 16.17
N GLU A 77 -2.41 -4.40 16.43
CA GLU A 77 -2.95 -5.27 15.37
C GLU A 77 -3.78 -4.46 14.35
N TRP A 78 -4.62 -3.54 14.82
CA TRP A 78 -5.37 -2.65 13.93
C TRP A 78 -4.47 -1.66 13.19
N ARG A 79 -3.43 -1.13 13.84
CA ARG A 79 -2.44 -0.24 13.24
C ARG A 79 -1.59 -0.95 12.18
N THR A 80 -1.16 -2.19 12.44
CA THR A 80 -0.36 -2.99 11.49
C THR A 80 -1.12 -3.30 10.21
N VAL A 81 -2.45 -3.25 10.28
CA VAL A 81 -3.31 -3.41 9.12
C VAL A 81 -3.78 -2.08 8.50
N GLY A 82 -3.13 -0.96 8.86
CA GLY A 82 -3.41 0.36 8.28
C GLY A 82 -4.72 1.00 8.76
N ALA A 83 -5.37 0.44 9.77
CA ALA A 83 -6.61 0.98 10.30
C ALA A 83 -6.35 2.19 11.22
N SER A 84 -7.24 3.18 11.15
CA SER A 84 -7.24 4.31 12.08
C SER A 84 -8.27 4.11 13.19
N PRO A 85 -8.11 4.75 14.36
CA PRO A 85 -9.13 4.70 15.42
C PRO A 85 -10.54 5.09 14.93
N TYR A 86 -10.64 5.98 13.95
CA TYR A 86 -11.92 6.45 13.40
C TYR A 86 -12.64 5.39 12.57
N THR A 87 -11.92 4.58 11.79
CA THR A 87 -12.50 3.51 10.97
C THR A 87 -12.79 2.26 11.80
N VAL A 88 -11.98 2.00 12.82
CA VAL A 88 -12.08 0.81 13.69
C VAL A 88 -13.37 0.81 14.52
N GLN A 89 -13.86 1.97 14.94
CA GLN A 89 -15.10 2.05 15.71
C GLN A 89 -16.30 1.48 14.93
N GLU A 90 -16.40 1.75 13.62
CA GLU A 90 -17.47 1.24 12.77
C GLU A 90 -17.38 -0.28 12.58
N TRP A 91 -16.16 -0.78 12.40
CA TRP A 91 -15.86 -2.19 12.23
C TRP A 91 -16.12 -3.00 13.48
N LEU A 92 -15.72 -2.52 14.65
CA LEU A 92 -15.99 -3.17 15.93
C LEU A 92 -17.49 -3.26 16.21
N ARG A 93 -18.25 -2.21 15.89
CA ARG A 93 -19.73 -2.24 16.02
C ARG A 93 -20.39 -3.25 15.10
N ALA A 94 -19.78 -3.55 13.97
CA ALA A 94 -20.24 -4.60 13.06
C ALA A 94 -19.67 -5.98 13.41
N GLY A 95 -18.79 -6.09 14.39
CA GLY A 95 -18.18 -7.35 14.82
C GLY A 95 -17.06 -7.85 13.90
N LEU A 96 -16.47 -6.98 13.07
CA LEU A 96 -15.35 -7.36 12.21
C LEU A 96 -14.09 -7.59 13.04
N THR A 97 -13.35 -8.63 12.67
CA THR A 97 -11.96 -8.82 13.09
C THR A 97 -11.01 -7.92 12.28
N PRO A 98 -9.79 -7.61 12.78
CA PRO A 98 -8.78 -6.89 12.02
C PRO A 98 -8.55 -7.49 10.62
N ARG A 99 -8.51 -8.82 10.54
CA ARG A 99 -8.30 -9.56 9.28
C ARG A 99 -9.43 -9.34 8.28
N GLU A 100 -10.68 -9.35 8.72
CA GLU A 100 -11.84 -9.13 7.84
C GLU A 100 -11.90 -7.68 7.37
N ALA A 101 -11.60 -6.73 8.25
CA ALA A 101 -11.58 -5.33 7.89
C ALA A 101 -10.58 -5.00 6.78
N VAL A 102 -9.37 -5.58 6.84
CA VAL A 102 -8.40 -5.53 5.74
C VAL A 102 -8.99 -6.10 4.47
N GLN A 103 -9.56 -7.30 4.54
CA GLN A 103 -10.12 -7.93 3.36
C GLN A 103 -11.18 -7.05 2.68
N TRP A 104 -11.98 -6.30 3.44
CA TRP A 104 -12.92 -5.34 2.87
C TRP A 104 -12.25 -4.07 2.33
N SER A 105 -11.25 -3.51 3.02
CA SER A 105 -10.55 -2.30 2.57
C SER A 105 -9.71 -2.54 1.32
N GLU A 106 -9.04 -3.70 1.23
CA GLU A 106 -8.27 -4.14 0.05
C GLU A 106 -9.16 -4.32 -1.18
N LEU A 107 -10.42 -4.70 -0.96
CA LEU A 107 -11.41 -4.75 -2.03
C LEU A 107 -11.94 -3.36 -2.39
N GLY A 108 -11.46 -2.29 -1.76
CA GLY A 108 -11.88 -0.92 -1.99
C GLY A 108 -13.30 -0.64 -1.53
N TYR A 109 -13.78 -1.31 -0.48
CA TYR A 109 -15.00 -0.91 0.22
C TYR A 109 -14.65 0.11 1.31
N SER A 110 -15.50 1.11 1.48
CA SER A 110 -15.40 2.02 2.62
C SER A 110 -15.64 1.28 3.94
N ALA A 111 -15.18 1.86 5.05
CA ALA A 111 -15.36 1.26 6.37
C ALA A 111 -16.84 0.98 6.69
N GLN A 112 -17.71 1.92 6.32
CA GLN A 112 -19.15 1.81 6.47
C GLN A 112 -19.75 0.69 5.60
N GLU A 113 -19.40 0.62 4.31
CA GLU A 113 -19.90 -0.44 3.42
C GLU A 113 -19.44 -1.84 3.87
N ALA A 114 -18.21 -1.96 4.36
CA ALA A 114 -17.68 -3.18 4.94
C ALA A 114 -18.51 -3.61 6.17
N ALA A 115 -18.79 -2.67 7.06
CA ALA A 115 -19.57 -2.89 8.27
C ALA A 115 -21.03 -3.30 7.95
N ASP A 116 -21.66 -2.63 6.98
CA ASP A 116 -23.03 -2.93 6.56
C ASP A 116 -23.16 -4.32 5.95
N ARG A 117 -22.24 -4.69 5.06
CA ARG A 117 -22.23 -6.02 4.43
C ARG A 117 -21.91 -7.14 5.40
N HIS A 118 -20.97 -6.92 6.32
CA HIS A 118 -20.69 -7.89 7.37
C HIS A 118 -21.91 -8.14 8.26
N ARG A 119 -22.66 -7.08 8.64
CA ARG A 119 -23.93 -7.23 9.37
C ARG A 119 -24.99 -7.97 8.56
N ALA A 120 -24.95 -7.88 7.24
CA ALA A 120 -25.80 -8.67 6.34
C ALA A 120 -25.36 -10.14 6.20
N GLY A 121 -24.27 -10.56 6.86
CA GLY A 121 -23.71 -11.91 6.77
C GLY A 121 -22.96 -12.18 5.47
N GLU A 122 -22.64 -11.13 4.71
CA GLU A 122 -21.78 -11.27 3.53
C GLU A 122 -20.32 -11.43 3.96
N THR A 123 -19.61 -12.31 3.26
CA THR A 123 -18.15 -12.40 3.37
C THR A 123 -17.49 -11.58 2.26
N PRO A 124 -16.34 -10.95 2.55
CA PRO A 124 -15.60 -10.22 1.53
C PRO A 124 -15.22 -11.18 0.40
N ARG A 125 -15.44 -10.77 -0.86
CA ARG A 125 -15.16 -11.59 -2.04
C ARG A 125 -14.40 -10.78 -3.07
N PRO A 126 -13.27 -11.29 -3.59
CA PRO A 126 -12.52 -10.63 -4.66
C PRO A 126 -13.35 -10.43 -5.92
N ARG A 127 -14.48 -11.14 -6.10
CA ARG A 127 -15.40 -10.94 -7.21
C ARG A 127 -15.82 -9.48 -7.43
N GLY A 128 -16.00 -8.69 -6.36
CA GLY A 128 -16.33 -7.25 -6.49
C GLY A 128 -15.16 -6.39 -6.98
N LEU A 129 -13.94 -6.72 -6.56
CA LEU A 129 -12.70 -6.11 -7.04
C LEU A 129 -12.40 -6.54 -8.48
N LEU A 130 -12.48 -7.85 -8.77
CA LEU A 130 -12.35 -8.42 -10.11
C LEU A 130 -13.35 -7.79 -11.07
N TYR A 131 -14.62 -7.68 -10.68
CA TYR A 131 -15.62 -6.99 -11.48
C TYR A 131 -15.22 -5.54 -11.74
N ARG A 132 -14.78 -4.77 -10.73
CA ARG A 132 -14.30 -3.40 -10.93
C ARG A 132 -13.07 -3.30 -11.84
N LEU A 133 -12.10 -4.19 -11.67
CA LEU A 133 -10.86 -4.24 -12.45
C LEU A 133 -11.11 -4.61 -13.92
N THR A 134 -12.08 -5.49 -14.16
CA THR A 134 -12.39 -6.01 -15.50
C THR A 134 -13.56 -5.30 -16.19
N HIS A 135 -14.40 -4.58 -15.43
CA HIS A 135 -15.59 -3.90 -15.92
C HIS A 135 -15.60 -2.43 -15.51
N ARG A 136 -14.75 -1.61 -16.17
CA ARG A 136 -14.98 -0.16 -16.19
C ARG A 136 -16.08 0.12 -17.21
N ARG A 137 -17.19 0.70 -16.74
CA ARG A 137 -18.43 0.90 -17.52
C ARG A 137 -18.12 1.66 -18.82
N ARG A 138 -18.32 1.00 -19.96
CA ARG A 138 -18.42 1.66 -21.28
C ARG A 138 -19.49 2.75 -21.15
N PRO A 139 -19.21 4.03 -21.49
CA PRO A 139 -20.26 5.04 -21.53
C PRO A 139 -21.36 4.53 -22.45
N ALA A 140 -22.61 4.58 -21.98
CA ALA A 140 -23.76 4.18 -22.77
C ALA A 140 -23.96 5.21 -23.90
N GLY A 141 -23.21 5.08 -24.98
CA GLY A 141 -23.27 5.99 -26.11
C GLY A 141 -22.27 5.63 -27.20
N GLY A 142 -22.74 4.93 -28.24
CA GLY A 142 -22.16 4.95 -29.58
C GLY A 142 -20.88 4.13 -29.82
N ALA A 143 -20.62 3.86 -31.09
CA ALA A 143 -19.40 3.23 -31.59
C ALA A 143 -18.16 4.16 -31.50
N ASP A 144 -18.33 5.38 -31.00
CA ASP A 144 -17.27 6.37 -30.89
C ASP A 144 -16.42 6.14 -29.63
N LEU A 145 -15.12 5.99 -29.86
CA LEU A 145 -14.12 6.03 -28.81
C LEU A 145 -14.08 7.45 -28.25
N ASP A 146 -14.05 7.59 -26.92
CA ASP A 146 -13.71 8.88 -26.32
C ASP A 146 -12.26 9.28 -26.71
N SER A 147 -11.89 10.54 -26.45
CA SER A 147 -10.58 11.06 -26.85
C SER A 147 -9.41 10.28 -26.23
N GLU A 148 -9.59 9.74 -25.02
CA GLU A 148 -8.58 9.02 -24.24
C GLU A 148 -8.44 7.56 -24.72
N GLN A 149 -9.56 6.91 -25.04
CA GLN A 149 -9.61 5.60 -25.67
C GLN A 149 -9.03 5.66 -27.08
N ALA A 150 -9.36 6.70 -27.86
CA ALA A 150 -8.82 6.90 -29.20
C ALA A 150 -7.30 7.16 -29.16
N SER A 151 -6.80 7.95 -28.20
CA SER A 151 -5.36 8.16 -28.04
C SER A 151 -4.64 6.87 -27.64
N THR A 152 -5.23 6.10 -26.73
CA THR A 152 -4.70 4.81 -26.29
C THR A 152 -4.64 3.81 -27.44
N LEU A 153 -5.72 3.68 -28.22
CA LEU A 153 -5.76 2.82 -29.41
C LEU A 153 -4.66 3.21 -30.40
N ARG A 154 -4.56 4.49 -30.76
CA ARG A 154 -3.54 5.00 -31.69
C ARG A 154 -2.13 4.78 -31.17
N GLU A 155 -1.93 4.82 -29.87
CA GLU A 155 -0.62 4.58 -29.25
C GLU A 155 -0.22 3.10 -29.32
N LEU A 156 -1.13 2.18 -28.98
CA LEU A 156 -0.89 0.74 -29.10
C LEU A 156 -0.61 0.33 -30.56
N LEU A 157 -1.42 0.80 -31.50
CA LEU A 157 -1.25 0.53 -32.93
C LEU A 157 0.08 1.09 -33.46
N ARG A 158 0.46 2.32 -33.09
CA ARG A 158 1.75 2.92 -33.49
C ARG A 158 2.95 2.12 -33.00
N HIS A 159 2.80 1.37 -31.91
CA HIS A 159 3.83 0.50 -31.37
C HIS A 159 3.74 -0.96 -31.86
N GLY A 160 2.96 -1.22 -32.92
CA GLY A 160 2.88 -2.51 -33.59
C GLY A 160 1.99 -3.54 -32.88
N ILE A 161 1.19 -3.14 -31.90
CA ILE A 161 0.22 -4.04 -31.27
C ILE A 161 -0.97 -4.24 -32.22
N PRO A 162 -1.40 -5.49 -32.48
CA PRO A 162 -2.56 -5.76 -33.32
C PRO A 162 -3.82 -5.06 -32.81
N ALA A 163 -4.70 -4.65 -33.73
CA ALA A 163 -5.92 -3.92 -33.40
C ALA A 163 -6.85 -4.68 -32.45
N GLU A 164 -6.93 -6.01 -32.60
CA GLU A 164 -7.72 -6.88 -31.71
C GLU A 164 -7.18 -6.89 -30.28
N THR A 165 -5.87 -7.09 -30.12
CA THR A 165 -5.21 -7.02 -28.81
C THR A 165 -5.35 -5.62 -28.20
N ALA A 166 -5.12 -4.57 -28.98
CA ALA A 166 -5.28 -3.19 -28.53
C ALA A 166 -6.72 -2.90 -28.08
N ARG A 167 -7.71 -3.46 -28.78
CA ARG A 167 -9.12 -3.37 -28.40
C ARG A 167 -9.39 -4.09 -27.08
N GLY A 168 -8.83 -5.29 -26.88
CA GLY A 168 -8.93 -6.01 -25.60
C GLY A 168 -8.38 -5.21 -24.43
N PHE A 169 -7.24 -4.53 -24.59
CA PHE A 169 -6.70 -3.63 -23.56
C PHE A 169 -7.61 -2.42 -23.27
N LEU A 170 -8.26 -1.84 -24.29
CA LEU A 170 -9.24 -0.78 -24.07
C LEU A 170 -10.50 -1.26 -23.35
N ASP A 171 -11.02 -2.43 -23.74
CA ASP A 171 -12.19 -3.01 -23.11
C ASP A 171 -11.90 -3.43 -21.66
N ALA A 172 -10.66 -3.82 -21.35
CA ALA A 172 -10.14 -4.01 -20.00
C ALA A 172 -9.82 -2.67 -19.25
N GLY A 173 -10.10 -1.51 -19.85
CA GLY A 173 -9.97 -0.20 -19.20
C GLY A 173 -8.54 0.33 -19.07
N TRP A 174 -7.60 -0.17 -19.86
CA TRP A 174 -6.25 0.39 -19.93
C TRP A 174 -6.23 1.74 -20.66
N VAL A 175 -5.34 2.61 -20.22
CA VAL A 175 -5.17 3.96 -20.78
C VAL A 175 -3.70 4.23 -21.07
N GLY A 176 -3.43 4.85 -22.22
CA GLY A 176 -2.13 5.31 -22.66
C GLY A 176 -1.08 4.20 -22.75
N ARG A 177 0.17 4.58 -22.45
CA ARG A 177 1.36 3.70 -22.54
C ARG A 177 1.40 2.58 -21.52
N ALA A 178 0.57 2.62 -20.48
CA ALA A 178 0.59 1.63 -19.41
C ALA A 178 0.33 0.21 -19.93
N ALA A 179 -0.44 0.05 -21.01
CA ALA A 179 -0.71 -1.25 -21.63
C ALA A 179 0.43 -1.79 -22.50
N LEU A 180 1.37 -0.96 -22.96
CA LEU A 180 2.41 -1.38 -23.91
C LEU A 180 3.31 -2.51 -23.38
N PRO A 181 3.84 -2.45 -22.14
CA PRO A 181 4.72 -3.50 -21.64
C PRO A 181 4.05 -4.88 -21.56
N TRP A 182 2.74 -4.89 -21.30
CA TRP A 182 1.88 -6.07 -21.18
C TRP A 182 1.53 -6.63 -22.56
N ALA A 183 1.05 -5.76 -23.46
CA ALA A 183 0.68 -6.14 -24.82
C ALA A 183 1.87 -6.71 -25.62
N ARG A 184 3.06 -6.11 -25.48
CA ARG A 184 4.28 -6.60 -26.16
C ARG A 184 4.72 -7.99 -25.69
N ARG A 185 4.33 -8.39 -24.48
CA ARG A 185 4.66 -9.69 -23.89
C ARG A 185 3.54 -10.72 -24.07
N GLY A 186 2.45 -10.36 -24.75
CA GLY A 186 1.33 -11.25 -25.01
C GLY A 186 0.53 -11.61 -23.75
N VAL A 187 0.63 -10.82 -22.67
CA VAL A 187 -0.21 -11.03 -21.49
C VAL A 187 -1.65 -10.65 -21.84
N GLU A 188 -2.60 -11.52 -21.50
CA GLU A 188 -4.02 -11.30 -21.76
C GLU A 188 -4.50 -10.02 -21.04
N PRO A 189 -5.29 -9.14 -21.70
CA PRO A 189 -5.70 -7.84 -21.15
C PRO A 189 -6.34 -7.87 -19.76
N GLY A 190 -7.21 -8.85 -19.48
CA GLY A 190 -7.85 -9.06 -18.19
C GLY A 190 -6.86 -9.56 -17.12
N ALA A 191 -6.06 -10.56 -17.44
CA ALA A 191 -5.00 -11.07 -16.57
C ALA A 191 -3.99 -9.96 -16.23
N ALA A 192 -3.63 -9.12 -17.21
CA ALA A 192 -2.74 -7.98 -17.02
C ALA A 192 -3.28 -6.99 -15.97
N ARG A 193 -4.60 -6.77 -15.90
CA ARG A 193 -5.22 -5.92 -14.86
C ARG A 193 -5.04 -6.53 -13.48
N VAL A 194 -5.25 -7.83 -13.36
CA VAL A 194 -5.14 -8.55 -12.09
C VAL A 194 -3.70 -8.54 -11.63
N PHE A 195 -2.75 -8.89 -12.49
CA PHE A 195 -1.32 -8.83 -12.18
C PHE A 195 -0.85 -7.41 -11.83
N ALA A 196 -1.31 -6.38 -12.56
CA ALA A 196 -0.98 -5.00 -12.21
C ALA A 196 -1.56 -4.58 -10.85
N ALA A 197 -2.77 -5.03 -10.50
CA ALA A 197 -3.37 -4.76 -9.19
C ALA A 197 -2.65 -5.51 -8.06
N LEU A 198 -2.03 -6.65 -8.37
CA LEU A 198 -1.19 -7.44 -7.47
C LEU A 198 0.25 -6.89 -7.33
N GLY A 199 0.58 -5.81 -8.04
CA GLY A 199 1.91 -5.18 -8.02
C GLY A 199 2.93 -5.78 -8.98
N PHE A 200 2.57 -6.72 -9.86
CA PHE A 200 3.51 -7.35 -10.78
C PHE A 200 3.88 -6.43 -11.93
N GLU A 201 5.14 -6.52 -12.37
CA GLU A 201 5.56 -5.96 -13.64
C GLU A 201 5.16 -6.88 -14.81
N ALA A 202 5.00 -6.30 -16.01
CA ALA A 202 4.62 -7.05 -17.19
C ALA A 202 5.57 -8.21 -17.54
N GLY A 203 6.86 -8.09 -17.19
CA GLY A 203 7.85 -9.14 -17.39
C GLY A 203 7.69 -10.32 -16.44
N GLU A 204 7.26 -10.07 -15.22
CA GLU A 204 7.02 -11.09 -14.18
C GLU A 204 5.72 -11.82 -14.48
N ALA A 205 4.66 -11.06 -14.76
CA ALA A 205 3.37 -11.60 -15.14
C ALA A 205 3.43 -12.49 -16.38
N ALA A 206 4.23 -12.13 -17.38
CA ALA A 206 4.43 -12.95 -18.57
C ALA A 206 5.11 -14.30 -18.25
N ARG A 207 6.07 -14.31 -17.31
CA ARG A 207 6.71 -15.56 -16.85
C ARG A 207 5.71 -16.45 -16.11
N ILE A 208 4.98 -15.88 -15.16
CA ILE A 208 3.95 -16.59 -14.38
C ILE A 208 2.87 -17.16 -15.30
N SER A 209 2.43 -16.38 -16.29
CA SER A 209 1.45 -16.84 -17.29
C SER A 209 2.02 -17.96 -18.17
N ALA A 210 3.30 -17.91 -18.52
CA ALA A 210 3.98 -18.97 -19.28
C ALA A 210 4.16 -20.26 -18.47
N GLU A 211 4.28 -20.16 -17.14
CA GLU A 211 4.27 -21.29 -16.21
C GLU A 211 2.87 -21.92 -16.05
N GLY A 212 1.84 -21.30 -16.63
CA GLY A 212 0.46 -21.79 -16.61
C GLY A 212 -0.32 -21.40 -15.36
N GLU A 213 0.22 -20.49 -14.55
CA GLU A 213 -0.41 -20.06 -13.30
C GLU A 213 -1.47 -18.97 -13.58
N ASP A 214 -2.68 -19.17 -13.04
CA ASP A 214 -3.82 -18.28 -13.28
C ASP A 214 -3.79 -17.06 -12.35
N SER A 215 -3.97 -15.87 -12.93
CA SER A 215 -3.96 -14.60 -12.20
C SER A 215 -5.06 -14.50 -11.13
N ILE A 216 -6.23 -15.09 -11.38
CA ILE A 216 -7.37 -15.05 -10.45
C ILE A 216 -7.13 -16.01 -9.28
N GLU A 217 -6.62 -17.20 -9.57
CA GLU A 217 -6.21 -18.16 -8.54
C GLU A 217 -5.10 -17.59 -7.65
N LEU A 218 -4.10 -16.94 -8.25
CA LEU A 218 -3.02 -16.29 -7.51
C LEU A 218 -3.56 -15.17 -6.61
N LEU A 219 -4.37 -14.25 -7.14
CA LEU A 219 -5.08 -13.23 -6.34
C LEU A 219 -5.85 -13.89 -5.18
N THR A 220 -6.64 -14.91 -5.47
CA THR A 220 -7.52 -15.54 -4.48
C THR A 220 -6.74 -16.26 -3.38
N THR A 221 -5.65 -16.93 -3.74
CA THR A 221 -4.80 -17.67 -2.80
C THR A 221 -4.12 -16.73 -1.81
N TRP A 222 -3.47 -15.69 -2.32
CA TRP A 222 -2.77 -14.71 -1.49
C TRP A 222 -3.73 -13.85 -0.65
N TRP A 223 -4.87 -13.47 -1.23
CA TRP A 223 -5.92 -12.76 -0.50
C TRP A 223 -6.52 -13.61 0.64
N ARG A 224 -6.76 -14.92 0.41
CA ARG A 224 -7.22 -15.84 1.48
C ARG A 224 -6.18 -16.00 2.58
N ALA A 225 -4.90 -16.02 2.22
CA ALA A 225 -3.80 -16.06 3.19
C ALA A 225 -3.78 -14.79 4.07
N GLY A 226 -4.28 -13.66 3.57
CA GLY A 226 -4.38 -12.39 4.28
C GLY A 226 -3.21 -11.46 4.00
N ILE A 227 -2.51 -11.67 2.88
CA ILE A 227 -1.46 -10.77 2.40
C ILE A 227 -2.13 -9.61 1.63
N PRO A 228 -1.75 -8.34 1.89
CA PRO A 228 -2.21 -7.19 1.11
C PRO A 228 -1.96 -7.38 -0.39
N ILE A 229 -2.90 -6.96 -1.25
CA ILE A 229 -2.82 -7.29 -2.68
C ILE A 229 -1.60 -6.66 -3.37
N ASP A 230 -1.15 -5.50 -2.91
CA ASP A 230 0.00 -4.77 -3.43
C ASP A 230 1.36 -5.38 -3.04
N GLU A 231 1.40 -6.20 -1.99
CA GLU A 231 2.62 -6.90 -1.57
C GLU A 231 2.82 -8.26 -2.26
N VAL A 232 1.77 -8.80 -2.89
CA VAL A 232 1.77 -10.16 -3.44
C VAL A 232 2.90 -10.37 -4.45
N ALA A 233 3.10 -9.40 -5.35
CA ALA A 233 4.19 -9.48 -6.31
C ALA A 233 5.56 -9.54 -5.64
N ALA A 234 5.79 -8.72 -4.62
CA ALA A 234 7.07 -8.65 -3.94
C ALA A 234 7.43 -9.99 -3.27
N TRP A 235 6.48 -10.61 -2.56
CA TRP A 235 6.67 -11.93 -1.95
C TRP A 235 6.83 -13.05 -2.98
N ARG A 236 5.98 -13.08 -4.01
CA ARG A 236 5.98 -14.15 -5.02
C ARG A 236 7.23 -14.11 -5.89
N VAL A 237 7.70 -12.92 -6.28
CA VAL A 237 8.94 -12.73 -7.07
C VAL A 237 10.16 -13.09 -6.25
N ALA A 238 10.12 -12.86 -4.93
CA ALA A 238 11.14 -13.32 -3.99
C ALA A 238 11.11 -14.84 -3.73
N GLY A 239 10.17 -15.57 -4.35
CA GLY A 239 10.09 -17.03 -4.26
C GLY A 239 9.42 -17.55 -2.99
N PHE A 240 8.68 -16.71 -2.27
CA PHE A 240 7.88 -17.13 -1.12
C PHE A 240 6.48 -17.54 -1.55
N SER A 241 5.93 -18.52 -0.85
CA SER A 241 4.52 -18.88 -0.89
C SER A 241 3.67 -17.95 -0.02
N ALA A 242 2.36 -17.95 -0.25
CA ALA A 242 1.44 -17.16 0.56
C ALA A 242 1.45 -17.57 2.05
N ALA A 243 1.71 -18.84 2.36
CA ALA A 243 1.79 -19.32 3.74
C ALA A 243 3.05 -18.80 4.45
N GLU A 244 4.22 -18.88 3.81
CA GLU A 244 5.48 -18.36 4.35
C GLU A 244 5.42 -16.84 4.54
N ALA A 245 4.83 -16.12 3.59
CA ALA A 245 4.64 -14.68 3.70
C ALA A 245 3.81 -14.30 4.94
N VAL A 246 2.78 -15.09 5.29
CA VAL A 246 1.96 -14.85 6.49
C VAL A 246 2.77 -15.09 7.75
N GLU A 247 3.55 -16.16 7.82
CA GLU A 247 4.39 -16.46 8.97
C GLU A 247 5.46 -15.39 9.19
N LEU A 248 6.12 -14.95 8.12
CA LEU A 248 7.15 -13.90 8.18
C LEU A 248 6.54 -12.54 8.54
N ARG A 249 5.38 -12.18 7.98
CA ARG A 249 4.65 -10.97 8.38
C ARG A 249 4.19 -11.01 9.84
N ALA A 250 3.76 -12.17 10.33
CA ALA A 250 3.40 -12.34 11.74
C ALA A 250 4.62 -12.16 12.67
N ALA A 251 5.82 -12.49 12.20
CA ALA A 251 7.08 -12.23 12.88
C ALA A 251 7.56 -10.76 12.77
N GLY A 252 6.84 -9.91 12.02
CA GLY A 252 7.22 -8.52 11.77
C GLY A 252 8.29 -8.34 10.69
N THR A 253 8.56 -9.38 9.91
CA THR A 253 9.56 -9.39 8.85
C THR A 253 8.94 -8.89 7.55
N ASP A 254 9.53 -7.84 6.96
CA ASP A 254 9.15 -7.36 5.63
C ASP A 254 9.77 -8.23 4.51
N VAL A 255 9.34 -7.99 3.26
CA VAL A 255 9.81 -8.78 2.10
C VAL A 255 11.33 -8.70 1.94
N GLU A 256 11.94 -7.53 2.18
CA GLU A 256 13.37 -7.33 1.98
C GLU A 256 14.19 -8.02 3.07
N GLN A 257 13.74 -7.96 4.32
CA GLN A 257 14.30 -8.71 5.43
C GLN A 257 14.16 -10.21 5.20
N ALA A 258 13.02 -10.68 4.68
CA ALA A 258 12.81 -12.09 4.36
C ALA A 258 13.77 -12.59 3.28
N LYS A 259 14.01 -11.80 2.22
CA LYS A 259 15.02 -12.11 1.19
C LYS A 259 16.40 -12.28 1.80
N VAL A 260 16.80 -11.37 2.70
CA VAL A 260 18.10 -11.43 3.38
C VAL A 260 18.20 -12.68 4.26
N LEU A 261 17.17 -12.99 5.04
CA LEU A 261 17.14 -14.19 5.88
C LEU A 261 17.27 -15.47 5.05
N ARG A 262 16.58 -15.54 3.91
CA ARG A 262 16.67 -16.70 3.01
C ARG A 262 18.08 -16.85 2.42
N ALA A 263 18.68 -15.75 1.96
CA ALA A 263 20.06 -15.76 1.45
C ALA A 263 21.05 -16.27 2.51
N LEU A 264 20.86 -15.91 3.79
CA LEU A 264 21.69 -16.36 4.91
C LEU A 264 21.46 -17.84 5.32
N THR A 265 20.34 -18.44 4.90
CA THR A 265 20.00 -19.83 5.23
C THR A 265 20.36 -20.80 4.10
N GLU A 266 20.56 -20.28 2.88
CA GLU A 266 20.95 -21.04 1.69
C GLU A 266 22.49 -21.06 1.46
N ASP A 267 23.27 -20.29 2.24
CA ASP A 267 24.75 -20.37 2.37
C ASP A 267 25.19 -21.33 3.49
#